data_AF-A0A7K0RJS3-F1
#
_entry.id   AF-A0A7K0RJS3-F1
#
_cell.length_a   1.000
_cell.length_b   1.000
_cell.length_c   1.000
_cell.angle_alpha   90.00
_cell.angle_beta   90.00
_cell.angle_gamma   90.00
#
_symmetry.space_group_name_H-M   'P 1'
#
loop_
_entity.id
_entity.type
_entity.pdbx_description
1 polymer ?
#
loop_
_entity_poly.entity_id
_entity_poly.type
_entity_poly.pdbx_seq_one_letter_code
_entity_poly.pdbx_strand_id
1 'polypeptide(L)'
;MINTKCVDPEVDYRDPVSVLADLAAQLVSQAGGPEEGEESLTDADIREFEEFVMNLGWRALCKSAGVAETVSARVAWRLHCLGVLGSATNWHYIEGFLAPFAWPEEKIALMLSTPLSKFGEMSAEDVADQSYLVDARDAMFQQNGWLVLRVDPGCSTLDTQLGRVAAIVLAAKSDTEAAS
;
A
#
# COMPACT_ATOMS: atom_id res chain seq x y z
N MET A 1 -22.99 25.84 -17.04
CA MET A 1 -21.90 26.82 -16.91
C MET A 1 -21.50 26.86 -15.45
N ILE A 2 -20.42 26.15 -15.09
CA ILE A 2 -19.91 26.14 -13.72
C ILE A 2 -18.96 27.33 -13.57
N ASN A 3 -19.20 28.10 -12.53
CA ASN A 3 -18.58 29.38 -12.22
C ASN A 3 -17.17 29.14 -11.65
N THR A 4 -16.13 29.34 -12.45
CA THR A 4 -14.73 29.36 -12.02
C THR A 4 -14.38 30.75 -11.52
N LYS A 5 -14.51 30.98 -10.20
CA LYS A 5 -13.92 32.16 -9.56
C LYS A 5 -13.00 31.77 -8.40
N CYS A 6 -11.74 32.18 -8.61
CA CYS A 6 -10.76 32.63 -7.63
C CYS A 6 -10.27 31.60 -6.61
N VAL A 7 -9.17 30.92 -6.97
CA VAL A 7 -8.18 30.45 -5.99
C VAL A 7 -7.13 31.57 -5.88
N ASP A 8 -6.88 32.03 -4.66
CA ASP A 8 -5.85 33.03 -4.34
C ASP A 8 -4.46 32.61 -4.86
N PRO A 9 -3.69 33.50 -5.50
CA PRO A 9 -2.39 33.17 -6.07
C PRO A 9 -1.22 33.16 -5.04
N GLU A 10 -1.49 33.35 -3.75
CA GLU A 10 -0.46 33.45 -2.69
C GLU A 10 -0.46 32.28 -1.69
N VAL A 11 -1.02 31.14 -2.06
CA VAL A 11 -0.67 29.90 -1.35
C VAL A 11 0.66 29.43 -1.96
N ASP A 12 1.74 29.48 -1.17
CA ASP A 12 3.00 28.80 -1.46
C ASP A 12 2.71 27.30 -1.56
N TYR A 13 2.20 26.86 -2.71
CA TYR A 13 2.12 25.47 -3.12
C TYR A 13 3.54 25.01 -3.41
N ARG A 14 4.38 24.92 -2.37
CA ARG A 14 5.49 23.98 -2.44
C ARG A 14 4.87 22.66 -2.82
N ASP A 15 5.27 22.17 -4.00
CA ASP A 15 4.91 20.85 -4.48
C ASP A 15 4.98 19.90 -3.27
N PRO A 16 3.92 19.13 -2.94
CA PRO A 16 3.96 18.19 -1.84
C PRO A 16 5.23 17.32 -1.84
N VAL A 17 5.78 17.04 -3.02
CA VAL A 17 7.07 16.36 -3.19
C VAL A 17 8.25 17.19 -2.65
N SER A 18 8.28 18.50 -2.89
CA SER A 18 9.29 19.41 -2.35
C SER A 18 9.19 19.60 -0.84
N VAL A 19 7.98 19.63 -0.27
CA VAL A 19 7.78 19.68 1.19
C VAL A 19 8.26 18.38 1.85
N LEU A 20 7.97 17.23 1.23
CA LEU A 20 8.43 15.92 1.71
C LEU A 20 9.95 15.77 1.56
N ALA A 21 10.54 16.27 0.48
CA ALA A 21 11.99 16.30 0.27
C ALA A 21 12.70 17.22 1.29
N ASP A 22 12.16 18.40 1.57
CA ASP A 22 12.68 19.31 2.59
C ASP A 22 12.59 18.70 4.00
N LEU A 23 11.48 18.01 4.33
CA LEU A 23 11.29 17.35 5.62
C LEU A 23 12.25 16.16 5.79
N ALA A 24 12.43 15.36 4.73
CA ALA A 24 13.40 14.27 4.70
C ALA A 24 14.85 14.79 4.85
N ALA A 25 15.19 15.87 4.14
CA ALA A 25 16.51 16.50 4.24
C ALA A 25 16.78 17.10 5.62
N GLN A 26 15.78 17.73 6.25
CA GLN A 26 15.89 18.26 7.61
C GLN A 26 16.08 17.16 8.65
N LEU A 27 15.43 16.02 8.49
CA LEU A 27 15.57 14.88 9.42
C LEU A 27 16.90 14.13 9.22
N VAL A 28 17.36 13.98 7.98
CA VAL A 28 18.72 13.48 7.69
C VAL A 28 19.79 14.43 8.23
N SER A 29 19.54 15.75 8.18
CA SER A 29 20.40 16.76 8.79
C SER A 29 20.36 16.73 10.32
N GLN A 30 19.23 16.39 10.94
CA GLN A 30 19.12 16.20 12.40
C GLN A 30 19.73 14.88 12.86
N ALA A 31 19.78 13.87 11.98
CA ALA A 31 20.52 12.62 12.19
C ALA A 31 22.04 12.75 11.94
N GLY A 32 22.56 13.98 11.85
CA GLY A 32 23.91 14.27 11.39
C GLY A 32 24.99 14.22 12.48
N GLY A 33 25.80 13.17 12.46
CA GLY A 33 27.21 13.20 12.87
C GLY A 33 27.50 12.84 14.33
N PRO A 34 28.66 12.21 14.63
CA PRO A 34 28.88 11.47 15.86
C PRO A 34 29.10 12.42 17.04
N GLU A 35 28.04 12.73 17.78
CA GLU A 35 28.18 13.12 19.17
C GLU A 35 28.04 11.87 20.06
N GLU A 36 29.01 11.71 20.95
CA GLU A 36 29.20 10.53 21.79
C GLU A 36 27.93 10.19 22.60
N GLY A 37 27.17 9.20 22.12
CA GLY A 37 26.03 8.63 22.86
C GLY A 37 24.74 8.42 22.08
N GLU A 38 24.65 8.79 20.81
CA GLU A 38 23.41 8.65 20.02
C GLU A 38 23.19 7.22 19.50
N GLU A 39 22.02 6.65 19.77
CA GLU A 39 21.53 5.45 19.08
C GLU A 39 21.47 5.74 17.58
N SER A 40 22.41 5.16 16.83
CA SER A 40 22.40 5.20 15.37
C SER A 40 21.06 4.68 14.86
N LEU A 41 20.39 5.48 14.02
CA LEU A 41 19.21 5.04 13.28
C LEU A 41 19.52 3.71 12.59
N THR A 42 18.67 2.72 12.82
CA THR A 42 18.78 1.41 12.18
C THR A 42 18.22 1.48 10.76
N ASP A 43 18.60 0.52 9.91
CA ASP A 43 17.99 0.37 8.57
C ASP A 43 16.48 0.12 8.63
N ALA A 44 15.95 -0.33 9.78
CA ALA A 44 14.52 -0.48 9.99
C ALA A 44 13.85 0.89 10.20
N ASP A 45 14.46 1.75 11.02
CA ASP A 45 13.96 3.11 11.28
C ASP A 45 13.93 3.95 10.00
N ILE A 46 14.98 3.85 9.18
CA ILE A 46 15.04 4.53 7.87
C ILE A 46 13.90 4.04 6.95
N ARG A 47 13.67 2.73 6.88
CA ARG A 47 12.61 2.15 6.04
C ARG A 47 11.20 2.54 6.50
N GLU A 48 10.97 2.59 7.81
CA GLU A 48 9.68 3.03 8.35
C GLU A 48 9.41 4.50 8.05
N PHE A 49 10.45 5.33 8.14
CA PHE A 49 10.36 6.74 7.78
C PHE A 49 10.06 6.94 6.28
N GLU A 50 10.77 6.23 5.40
CA GLU A 50 10.49 6.26 3.95
C GLU A 50 9.05 5.84 3.63
N GLU A 51 8.55 4.79 4.30
CA GLU A 51 7.17 4.33 4.16
C GLU A 51 6.17 5.39 4.63
N PHE A 52 6.45 6.06 5.75
CA PHE A 52 5.62 7.17 6.25
C PHE A 52 5.55 8.33 5.25
N VAL A 53 6.69 8.80 4.74
CA VAL A 53 6.78 9.88 3.74
C VAL A 53 6.06 9.52 2.45
N MET A 54 6.27 8.31 1.93
CA MET A 54 5.57 7.84 0.73
C MET A 54 4.05 7.77 0.93
N ASN A 55 3.59 7.29 2.08
CA ASN A 55 2.16 7.23 2.37
C ASN A 55 1.55 8.63 2.45
N LEU A 56 2.23 9.61 3.06
CA LEU A 56 1.76 11.00 3.09
C LEU A 56 1.66 11.60 1.67
N GLY A 57 2.71 11.43 0.85
CA GLY A 57 2.72 11.91 -0.54
C GLY A 57 1.62 11.26 -1.37
N TRP A 58 1.44 9.95 -1.24
CA TRP A 58 0.38 9.22 -1.93
C TRP A 58 -1.02 9.67 -1.53
N ARG A 59 -1.29 9.87 -0.23
CA ARG A 59 -2.59 10.40 0.23
C ARG A 59 -2.87 11.79 -0.34
N ALA A 60 -1.87 12.66 -0.36
CA ALA A 60 -2.00 13.99 -0.96
C ALA A 60 -2.33 13.90 -2.46
N LEU A 61 -1.66 13.02 -3.20
CA LEU A 61 -1.94 12.76 -4.61
C LEU A 61 -3.35 12.20 -4.83
N CYS A 62 -3.76 11.19 -4.05
CA CYS A 62 -5.10 10.60 -4.12
C CYS A 62 -6.18 11.66 -3.89
N LYS A 63 -6.02 12.48 -2.84
CA LYS A 63 -6.92 13.59 -2.53
C LYS A 63 -6.99 14.61 -3.66
N SER A 64 -5.87 14.99 -4.25
CA SER A 64 -5.83 15.93 -5.38
C SER A 64 -6.46 15.35 -6.65
N ALA A 65 -6.32 14.04 -6.87
CA ALA A 65 -6.89 13.35 -8.02
C ALA A 65 -8.36 12.93 -7.80
N GLY A 66 -8.91 13.11 -6.59
CA GLY A 66 -10.27 12.69 -6.24
C GLY A 66 -10.44 11.16 -6.25
N VAL A 67 -9.37 10.40 -6.01
CA VAL A 67 -9.38 8.93 -5.98
C VAL A 67 -9.22 8.40 -4.55
N ALA A 68 -9.74 7.20 -4.30
CA ALA A 68 -9.63 6.56 -2.99
C ALA A 68 -8.16 6.22 -2.65
N GLU A 69 -7.74 6.53 -1.43
CA GLU A 69 -6.43 6.15 -0.88
C GLU A 69 -6.31 4.63 -0.81
N THR A 70 -5.16 4.04 -1.13
CA THR A 70 -4.92 2.60 -0.97
C THR A 70 -4.31 2.27 0.40
N VAL A 71 -4.43 1.03 0.88
CA VAL A 71 -3.84 0.59 2.17
C VAL A 71 -2.32 0.78 2.23
N SER A 72 -1.60 0.62 1.11
CA SER A 72 -0.14 0.78 1.05
C SER A 72 0.30 1.46 -0.24
N ALA A 73 0.86 2.66 -0.12
CA ALA A 73 1.40 3.42 -1.25
C ALA A 73 2.52 2.66 -1.97
N ARG A 74 3.39 1.99 -1.21
CA ARG A 74 4.50 1.20 -1.74
C ARG A 74 4.02 0.05 -2.62
N VAL A 75 3.00 -0.69 -2.15
CA VAL A 75 2.41 -1.79 -2.93
C VAL A 75 1.73 -1.24 -4.19
N ALA A 76 0.92 -0.18 -4.06
CA ALA A 76 0.27 0.45 -5.20
C ALA A 76 1.28 0.91 -6.26
N TRP A 77 2.30 1.66 -5.84
CA TRP A 77 3.38 2.13 -6.72
C TRP A 77 4.09 0.96 -7.42
N ARG A 78 4.42 -0.10 -6.69
CA ARG A 78 5.12 -1.24 -7.27
C ARG A 78 4.24 -2.01 -8.26
N LEU A 79 2.96 -2.23 -7.97
CA LEU A 79 2.00 -2.83 -8.91
C LEU A 79 1.81 -1.95 -10.17
N HIS A 80 1.88 -0.62 -10.03
CA HIS A 80 1.86 0.30 -11.16
C HIS A 80 3.09 0.13 -12.05
N CYS A 81 4.29 0.11 -11.45
CA CYS A 81 5.55 -0.13 -12.17
C CYS A 81 5.59 -1.49 -12.86
N LEU A 82 4.90 -2.50 -12.31
CA LEU A 82 4.75 -3.83 -12.91
C LEU A 82 3.63 -3.90 -13.95
N GLY A 83 2.92 -2.80 -14.22
CA GLY A 83 1.89 -2.71 -15.25
C GLY A 83 0.56 -3.39 -14.91
N VAL A 84 0.35 -3.83 -13.66
CA VAL A 84 -0.84 -4.59 -13.26
C VAL A 84 -1.84 -3.78 -12.44
N LEU A 85 -1.47 -2.59 -11.92
CA LEU A 85 -2.38 -1.75 -11.13
C LEU A 85 -3.56 -1.21 -11.96
N GLY A 86 -3.35 -0.87 -13.24
CA GLY A 86 -4.37 -0.17 -14.04
C GLY A 86 -5.68 -0.93 -14.25
N SER A 87 -5.65 -2.26 -14.12
CA SER A 87 -6.83 -3.13 -14.15
C SER A 87 -7.31 -3.57 -12.78
N ALA A 88 -6.61 -3.16 -11.71
CA ALA A 88 -7.01 -3.50 -10.36
C ALA A 88 -8.12 -2.55 -9.89
N THR A 89 -9.06 -3.10 -9.14
CA THR A 89 -9.95 -2.32 -8.28
C THR A 89 -9.31 -2.21 -6.90
N ASN A 90 -9.29 -0.99 -6.38
CA ASN A 90 -8.93 -0.74 -4.99
C ASN A 90 -10.16 -0.99 -4.12
N TRP A 91 -9.98 -1.64 -2.96
CA TRP A 91 -11.06 -1.85 -1.98
C TRP A 91 -12.24 -2.66 -2.53
N HIS A 92 -11.98 -3.87 -2.99
CA HIS A 92 -13.02 -4.76 -3.48
C HIS A 92 -13.74 -5.48 -2.34
N TYR A 93 -15.07 -5.42 -2.32
CA TYR A 93 -15.90 -5.98 -1.26
C TYR A 93 -16.57 -7.28 -1.68
N ILE A 94 -16.48 -8.31 -0.83
CA ILE A 94 -17.22 -9.56 -0.95
C ILE A 94 -17.79 -9.92 0.42
N GLU A 95 -19.12 -9.98 0.53
CA GLU A 95 -19.85 -10.46 1.71
C GLU A 95 -19.34 -9.90 3.05
N GLY A 96 -19.11 -8.58 3.09
CA GLY A 96 -18.65 -7.88 4.30
C GLY A 96 -17.14 -7.87 4.50
N PHE A 97 -16.37 -8.56 3.65
CA PHE A 97 -14.92 -8.55 3.65
C PHE A 97 -14.33 -7.71 2.53
N LEU A 98 -13.11 -7.22 2.74
CA LEU A 98 -12.46 -6.24 1.89
C LEU A 98 -11.07 -6.72 1.44
N ALA A 99 -10.85 -6.71 0.12
CA ALA A 99 -9.54 -6.87 -0.48
C ALA A 99 -8.94 -5.49 -0.83
N PRO A 100 -7.72 -5.17 -0.36
CA PRO A 100 -7.04 -3.92 -0.70
C PRO A 100 -6.89 -3.70 -2.21
N PHE A 101 -6.52 -4.76 -2.94
CA PHE A 101 -6.43 -4.77 -4.40
C PHE A 101 -7.09 -6.04 -4.94
N ALA A 102 -7.80 -5.93 -6.06
CA ALA A 102 -8.43 -7.06 -6.70
C ALA A 102 -8.50 -6.89 -8.22
N TRP A 103 -8.45 -8.00 -8.95
CA TRP A 103 -8.65 -8.11 -10.39
C TRP A 103 -9.92 -8.95 -10.64
N PRO A 104 -11.10 -8.30 -10.76
CA PRO A 104 -12.37 -9.01 -10.73
C PRO A 104 -12.66 -9.90 -11.93
N GLU A 105 -12.15 -9.55 -13.11
CA GLU A 105 -12.34 -10.35 -14.33
C GLU A 105 -11.65 -11.71 -14.21
N GLU A 106 -10.48 -11.72 -13.57
CA GLU A 106 -9.63 -12.88 -13.32
C GLU A 106 -9.91 -13.53 -11.95
N LYS A 107 -10.80 -12.94 -11.14
CA LYS A 107 -11.09 -13.32 -9.75
C LYS A 107 -9.84 -13.49 -8.88
N ILE A 108 -8.93 -12.52 -8.91
CA ILE A 108 -7.73 -12.50 -8.07
C ILE A 108 -7.86 -11.41 -7.01
N ALA A 109 -7.63 -11.75 -5.74
CA ALA A 109 -7.58 -10.80 -4.63
C ALA A 109 -6.17 -10.77 -4.03
N LEU A 110 -5.61 -9.57 -3.85
CA LEU A 110 -4.34 -9.36 -3.16
C LEU A 110 -4.58 -8.77 -1.78
N MET A 111 -4.18 -9.54 -0.78
CA MET A 111 -4.25 -9.20 0.62
C MET A 111 -2.88 -8.74 1.12
N LEU A 112 -2.87 -7.73 1.98
CA LEU A 112 -1.67 -7.31 2.68
C LEU A 112 -1.66 -7.96 4.06
N SER A 113 -0.57 -8.65 4.38
CA SER A 113 -0.31 -9.12 5.73
C SER A 113 0.01 -7.91 6.59
N THR A 114 -0.69 -7.76 7.70
CA THR A 114 -0.27 -6.86 8.78
C THR A 114 0.80 -7.61 9.58
N PRO A 115 2.04 -7.10 9.71
CA PRO A 115 3.02 -7.74 10.56
C PRO A 115 2.48 -7.81 11.99
N LEU A 116 2.40 -9.02 12.55
CA LEU A 116 1.92 -9.22 13.93
C LEU A 116 2.78 -8.45 14.95
N SER A 117 4.01 -8.10 14.58
CA SER A 117 4.94 -7.30 15.38
C SER A 117 4.51 -5.84 15.58
N LYS A 118 3.63 -5.28 14.73
CA LYS A 118 3.10 -3.92 14.93
C LYS A 118 2.04 -3.84 16.03
N PHE A 119 1.67 -4.97 16.63
CA PHE A 119 0.68 -5.07 17.69
C PHE A 119 1.34 -5.26 19.07
N GLY A 120 2.43 -4.53 19.34
CA GLY A 120 3.29 -4.69 20.52
C GLY A 120 2.64 -4.63 21.91
N GLU A 121 1.31 -4.53 21.99
CA GLU A 121 0.52 -4.51 23.23
C GLU A 121 -0.80 -5.32 23.13
N MET A 122 -0.98 -6.15 22.10
CA MET A 122 -2.20 -6.97 21.98
C MET A 122 -2.09 -8.26 22.81
N SER A 123 -3.19 -8.64 23.47
CA SER A 123 -3.24 -9.91 24.17
C SER A 123 -3.19 -11.07 23.17
N ALA A 124 -2.79 -12.26 23.63
CA ALA A 124 -2.82 -13.46 22.80
C ALA A 124 -4.23 -13.78 22.24
N GLU A 125 -5.27 -13.36 22.96
CA GLU A 125 -6.67 -13.48 22.54
C GLU A 125 -6.99 -12.53 21.39
N ASP A 126 -6.56 -11.26 21.47
CA ASP A 126 -6.77 -10.30 20.37
C ASP A 126 -5.99 -10.67 19.10
N VAL A 127 -4.79 -11.26 19.26
CA VAL A 127 -4.00 -11.80 18.14
C VAL A 127 -4.73 -12.98 17.48
N ALA A 128 -5.32 -13.87 18.27
CA ALA A 128 -6.08 -15.01 17.77
C ALA A 128 -7.36 -14.55 17.04
N ASP A 129 -8.09 -13.57 17.59
CA ASP A 129 -9.29 -12.99 16.99
C ASP A 129 -8.98 -12.30 15.66
N GLN A 130 -7.87 -11.56 15.56
CA GLN A 130 -7.45 -10.97 14.29
C GLN A 130 -7.00 -12.02 13.27
N SER A 131 -6.26 -13.04 13.70
CA SER A 131 -5.88 -14.14 12.81
C SER A 131 -7.11 -14.86 12.26
N TYR A 132 -8.13 -15.07 13.10
CA TYR A 132 -9.41 -15.65 12.70
C TYR A 132 -10.12 -14.79 11.64
N LEU A 133 -10.19 -13.47 11.82
CA LEU A 133 -10.79 -12.57 10.83
C LEU A 133 -10.04 -12.57 9.50
N VAL A 134 -8.72 -12.69 9.57
CA VAL A 134 -7.82 -12.76 8.41
C VAL A 134 -8.03 -14.07 7.64
N ASP A 135 -8.19 -15.19 8.32
CA ASP A 135 -8.48 -16.49 7.69
C ASP A 135 -9.92 -16.58 7.17
N ALA A 136 -10.89 -16.03 7.92
CA ALA A 136 -12.29 -15.95 7.50
C ALA A 136 -12.46 -15.11 6.22
N ARG A 137 -11.72 -14.00 6.12
CA ARG A 137 -11.66 -13.18 4.90
C ARG A 137 -11.18 -14.01 3.71
N ASP A 138 -10.05 -14.69 3.84
CA ASP A 138 -9.49 -15.47 2.74
C ASP A 138 -10.42 -16.61 2.34
N ALA A 139 -10.98 -17.32 3.32
CA ALA A 139 -11.96 -18.37 3.09
C ALA A 139 -13.19 -17.84 2.34
N MET A 140 -13.68 -16.64 2.68
CA MET A 140 -14.83 -16.04 2.00
C MET A 140 -14.55 -15.76 0.53
N PHE A 141 -13.39 -15.18 0.22
CA PHE A 141 -12.98 -14.95 -1.17
C PHE A 141 -12.83 -16.27 -1.93
N GLN A 142 -12.16 -17.26 -1.33
CA GLN A 142 -11.98 -18.59 -1.92
C GLN A 142 -13.30 -19.32 -2.19
N GLN A 143 -14.26 -19.25 -1.27
CA GLN A 143 -15.60 -19.83 -1.44
C GLN A 143 -16.36 -19.19 -2.62
N ASN A 144 -16.08 -17.92 -2.92
CA ASN A 144 -16.62 -17.20 -4.07
C ASN A 144 -15.82 -17.42 -5.38
N GLY A 145 -14.87 -18.36 -5.36
CA GLY A 145 -14.06 -18.75 -6.52
C GLY A 145 -12.90 -17.81 -6.80
N TRP A 146 -12.43 -17.05 -5.81
CA TRP A 146 -11.29 -16.16 -5.96
C TRP A 146 -9.97 -16.83 -5.59
N LEU A 147 -8.93 -16.53 -6.36
CA LEU A 147 -7.55 -16.79 -5.96
C LEU A 147 -7.11 -15.69 -5.00
N VAL A 148 -6.72 -16.07 -3.78
CA VAL A 148 -6.21 -15.13 -2.78
C VAL A 148 -4.70 -15.19 -2.71
N LEU A 149 -4.05 -14.05 -2.96
CA LEU A 149 -2.60 -13.86 -2.85
C LEU A 149 -2.30 -12.97 -1.64
N ARG A 150 -1.19 -13.25 -0.95
CA ARG A 150 -0.74 -12.45 0.19
C ARG A 150 0.67 -11.94 -0.01
N VAL A 151 0.88 -10.70 0.41
CA VAL A 151 2.22 -10.11 0.50
C VAL A 151 2.40 -9.44 1.85
N ASP A 152 3.64 -9.44 2.34
CA ASP A 152 4.01 -8.70 3.55
C ASP A 152 4.72 -7.39 3.16
N PRO A 153 4.07 -6.22 3.31
CA PRO A 153 4.67 -4.92 3.00
C PRO A 153 5.94 -4.62 3.80
N GLY A 154 6.07 -5.20 5.00
CA GLY A 154 7.20 -4.98 5.90
C GLY A 154 8.43 -5.85 5.59
N CYS A 155 8.29 -6.87 4.74
CA CYS A 155 9.40 -7.79 4.49
C CYS A 155 10.41 -7.25 3.47
N SER A 156 11.68 -7.69 3.58
CA SER A 156 12.74 -7.36 2.63
C SER A 156 12.55 -7.97 1.24
N THR A 157 11.63 -8.92 1.09
CA THR A 157 11.37 -9.62 -0.17
C THR A 157 10.12 -9.13 -0.89
N LEU A 158 9.53 -8.00 -0.45
CA LEU A 158 8.27 -7.48 -0.99
C LEU A 158 8.30 -7.36 -2.52
N ASP A 159 9.38 -6.82 -3.10
CA ASP A 159 9.48 -6.66 -4.56
C ASP A 159 9.44 -7.99 -5.31
N THR A 160 10.06 -9.03 -4.74
CA THR A 160 10.01 -10.40 -5.27
C THR A 160 8.61 -10.98 -5.15
N GLN A 161 7.94 -10.76 -4.02
CA GLN A 161 6.56 -11.21 -3.81
C GLN A 161 5.60 -10.55 -4.83
N LEU A 162 5.70 -9.23 -5.00
CA LEU A 162 4.90 -8.47 -5.95
C LEU A 162 5.22 -8.82 -7.41
N GLY A 163 6.47 -9.16 -7.72
CA GLY A 163 6.84 -9.70 -9.03
C GLY A 163 6.10 -11.01 -9.35
N ARG A 164 5.95 -11.91 -8.37
CA ARG A 164 5.17 -13.14 -8.53
C ARG A 164 3.67 -12.86 -8.69
N VAL A 165 3.13 -11.92 -7.91
CA VAL A 165 1.73 -11.48 -8.05
C VAL A 165 1.47 -10.97 -9.47
N ALA A 166 2.33 -10.08 -9.98
CA ALA A 166 2.18 -9.53 -11.32
C ALA A 166 2.24 -10.62 -12.40
N ALA A 167 3.16 -11.58 -12.28
CA ALA A 167 3.25 -12.71 -13.20
C ALA A 167 1.96 -13.55 -13.23
N ILE A 168 1.37 -13.83 -12.07
CA ILE A 168 0.11 -14.58 -11.97
C ILE A 168 -1.05 -13.80 -12.62
N VAL A 169 -1.16 -12.50 -12.34
CA VAL A 169 -2.22 -11.65 -12.92
C VAL A 169 -2.10 -11.59 -14.44
N LEU A 170 -0.89 -11.38 -14.96
CA LEU A 170 -0.67 -11.30 -16.42
C LEU A 170 -0.94 -12.64 -17.13
N ALA A 171 -0.62 -13.77 -16.48
CA ALA A 171 -0.95 -15.09 -16.99
C ALA A 171 -2.48 -15.30 -17.04
N ALA A 172 -3.18 -14.99 -15.94
CA ALA A 172 -4.64 -15.14 -15.87
C ALA A 172 -5.38 -14.26 -16.88
N LYS A 173 -4.89 -13.04 -17.14
CA LYS A 173 -5.41 -12.17 -18.20
C LYS A 173 -5.33 -12.79 -19.58
N SER A 174 -4.18 -13.36 -19.90
CA SER A 174 -3.95 -13.99 -21.20
C SER A 174 -4.93 -15.16 -21.44
N ASP A 175 -5.24 -15.91 -20.37
CA ASP A 175 -6.20 -17.00 -20.43
C ASP A 175 -7.65 -16.50 -20.60
N THR A 176 -8.03 -15.42 -19.92
CA THR A 176 -9.36 -14.80 -20.04
C THR A 176 -9.60 -14.21 -21.43
N GLU A 177 -8.59 -13.53 -22.00
CA GLU A 177 -8.64 -12.99 -23.36
C GLU A 177 -8.76 -14.12 -24.41
N ALA A 178 -8.10 -15.25 -24.20
CA ALA A 178 -8.18 -16.40 -25.10
C ALA A 178 -9.54 -17.14 -25.04
N ALA A 179 -10.29 -16.99 -23.94
CA ALA A 179 -11.59 -17.63 -23.75
C ALA A 179 -12.78 -16.78 -24.24
N SER A 180 -12.55 -15.53 -24.64
CA SER A 180 -13.56 -14.56 -25.08
C SER A 180 -13.68 -14.50 -26.61
#